data_AF-A0A4Q2YLK7-F1
#
_entry.id   AF-A0A4Q2YLK7-F1
#
_cell.length_a   1.000
_cell.length_b   1.000
_cell.length_c   1.000
_cell.angle_alpha   90.00
_cell.angle_beta   90.00
_cell.angle_gamma   90.00
#
_symmetry.space_group_name_H-M   'P 1'
#
loop_
_entity.id
_entity.type
_entity.pdbx_description
1 polymer ?
#
loop_
_entity_poly.entity_id
_entity_poly.type
_entity_poly.pdbx_seq_one_letter_code
_entity_poly.pdbx_strand_id
1 'polypeptide(L)'
;MKILPVLLLLAAVGHTAEIREENVRHANADFRVVRIEPDDLKVAWKDKTGEIFGTFDKVQEDFSKKGKTVRFLMNGGIFEPGCIPSGLLAQDWKIVLPLNPKDGKGNFFLKPNGVVSMWIGAHGGPEISTLEGWTERYELSRRTRDLRAPNFAVQSGPLLLIGGKRHPAFNDGSESRLHRNGIGIDADGKFVCAITVWGQEVNFWDFAGLFLHLGCKDALFLDGDISQMAVNPEKPVVSNRFASIFVVAD
;
A
#
# COMPACT_ATOMS: atom_id res chain seq x y z
N MET A 1 29.26 16.79 -50.79
CA MET A 1 29.48 16.31 -49.41
C MET A 1 28.13 16.14 -48.73
N LYS A 2 27.70 14.91 -48.45
CA LYS A 2 26.46 14.63 -47.71
C LYS A 2 26.83 14.43 -46.24
N ILE A 3 26.29 15.27 -45.36
CA ILE A 3 26.47 15.18 -43.91
C ILE A 3 25.38 14.25 -43.38
N LEU A 4 25.78 13.12 -42.79
CA LEU A 4 24.88 12.15 -42.16
C LEU A 4 24.67 12.56 -40.69
N PRO A 5 23.43 12.64 -40.17
CA PRO A 5 23.23 12.99 -38.77
C PRO A 5 23.52 11.76 -37.89
N VAL A 6 24.42 11.93 -36.93
CA VAL A 6 24.67 10.94 -35.87
C VAL A 6 23.56 11.09 -34.84
N LEU A 7 22.68 10.08 -34.77
CA LEU A 7 21.65 10.01 -33.74
C LEU A 7 22.29 9.49 -32.45
N LEU A 8 22.49 10.36 -31.47
CA LEU A 8 22.94 9.97 -30.13
C LEU A 8 21.76 9.33 -29.39
N LEU A 9 21.75 7.99 -29.27
CA LEU A 9 20.88 7.31 -28.31
C LEU A 9 21.44 7.58 -26.91
N LEU A 10 20.82 8.49 -26.15
CA LEU A 10 20.95 8.48 -24.70
C LEU A 10 20.17 7.27 -24.17
N ALA A 11 20.89 6.22 -23.78
CA ALA A 11 20.32 5.19 -22.93
C ALA A 11 20.00 5.86 -21.58
N ALA A 12 18.72 6.02 -21.27
CA ALA A 12 18.29 6.36 -19.93
C ALA A 12 18.67 5.19 -19.02
N VAL A 13 19.77 5.33 -18.30
CA VAL A 13 20.07 4.44 -17.18
C VAL A 13 19.02 4.75 -16.14
N GLY A 14 17.96 3.93 -16.09
CA GLY A 14 16.99 3.97 -15.02
C GLY A 14 17.74 3.72 -13.72
N HIS A 15 17.97 4.76 -12.94
CA HIS A 15 18.34 4.60 -11.55
C HIS A 15 17.08 4.09 -10.85
N THR A 16 16.96 2.77 -10.72
CA THR A 16 16.04 2.21 -9.74
C THR A 16 16.58 2.65 -8.39
N ALA A 17 15.89 3.56 -7.71
CA ALA A 17 16.26 3.93 -6.36
C ALA A 17 16.28 2.65 -5.51
N GLU A 18 17.37 2.43 -4.77
CA GLU A 18 17.49 1.27 -3.91
C GLU A 18 16.39 1.32 -2.85
N ILE A 19 15.56 0.26 -2.77
CA ILE A 19 14.54 0.15 -1.71
C ILE A 19 15.29 -0.04 -0.38
N ARG A 20 15.16 0.94 0.51
CA ARG A 20 15.81 0.94 1.82
C ARG A 20 14.81 0.71 2.93
N GLU A 21 15.15 -0.22 3.81
CA GLU A 21 14.46 -0.41 5.10
C GLU A 21 15.14 0.40 6.21
N GLU A 22 14.33 1.01 7.05
CA GLU A 22 14.73 1.74 8.25
C GLU A 22 14.10 1.08 9.48
N ASN A 23 14.89 0.97 10.56
CA ASN A 23 14.37 0.62 11.88
C ASN A 23 14.06 1.92 12.64
N VAL A 24 12.80 2.07 13.07
CA VAL A 24 12.33 3.26 13.78
C VAL A 24 11.75 2.84 15.12
N ARG A 25 12.20 3.47 16.20
CA ARG A 25 11.67 3.25 17.54
C ARG A 25 10.65 4.33 17.90
N HIS A 26 9.44 3.92 18.27
CA HIS A 26 8.36 4.82 18.69
C HIS A 26 7.47 4.13 19.73
N ALA A 27 6.97 4.88 20.73
CA ALA A 27 6.04 4.36 21.74
C ALA A 27 6.45 3.01 22.38
N ASN A 28 7.75 2.85 22.66
CA ASN A 28 8.36 1.62 23.22
C ASN A 28 8.32 0.37 22.34
N ALA A 29 8.10 0.51 21.03
CA ALA A 29 8.21 -0.57 20.06
C ALA A 29 9.17 -0.20 18.93
N ASP A 30 9.73 -1.22 18.29
CA ASP A 30 10.54 -1.09 17.09
C ASP A 30 9.69 -1.42 15.85
N PHE A 31 9.86 -0.62 14.80
CA PHE A 31 9.14 -0.73 13.54
C PHE A 31 10.12 -0.83 12.38
N ARG A 32 9.74 -1.61 11.36
CA ARG A 32 10.39 -1.62 10.06
C ARG A 32 9.62 -0.68 9.13
N VAL A 33 10.31 0.27 8.51
CA VAL A 33 9.72 1.31 7.67
C VAL A 33 10.40 1.32 6.31
N VAL A 34 9.61 1.42 5.24
CA VAL A 34 10.09 1.55 3.86
C VAL A 34 9.36 2.71 3.20
N ARG A 35 10.11 3.59 2.53
CA ARG A 35 9.55 4.66 1.69
C ARG A 35 9.63 4.28 0.23
N ILE A 36 8.52 4.43 -0.50
CA ILE A 36 8.39 3.96 -1.87
C ILE A 36 7.91 5.12 -2.74
N GLU A 37 8.57 5.31 -3.88
CA GLU A 37 8.12 6.27 -4.89
C GLU A 37 6.74 5.85 -5.43
N PRO A 38 5.78 6.78 -5.59
CA PRO A 38 4.40 6.41 -5.90
C PRO A 38 4.23 5.57 -7.17
N ASP A 39 5.03 5.85 -8.21
CA ASP A 39 4.98 5.14 -9.48
C ASP A 39 5.55 3.71 -9.44
N ASP A 40 6.35 3.40 -8.42
CA ASP A 40 6.99 2.09 -8.27
C ASP A 40 6.07 1.06 -7.58
N LEU A 41 5.15 1.54 -6.73
CA LEU A 41 4.26 0.68 -5.96
C LEU A 41 3.13 0.12 -6.83
N LYS A 42 3.01 -1.21 -6.81
CA LYS A 42 1.95 -1.96 -7.49
C LYS A 42 1.19 -2.82 -6.47
N VAL A 43 0.03 -3.32 -6.90
CA VAL A 43 -0.75 -4.31 -6.14
C VAL A 43 -0.88 -5.58 -6.98
N ALA A 44 -0.70 -6.72 -6.33
CA ALA A 44 -0.94 -8.04 -6.88
C ALA A 44 -2.02 -8.77 -6.07
N TRP A 45 -2.99 -9.37 -6.75
CA TRP A 45 -3.99 -10.25 -6.14
C TRP A 45 -4.15 -11.56 -6.91
N LYS A 46 -4.42 -11.44 -8.22
CA LYS A 46 -4.59 -12.57 -9.13
C LYS A 46 -3.62 -12.50 -10.29
N ASP A 47 -3.26 -13.67 -10.79
CA ASP A 47 -2.51 -13.81 -12.03
C ASP A 47 -3.41 -13.54 -13.26
N LYS A 48 -2.84 -13.69 -14.46
CA LYS A 48 -3.57 -13.49 -15.72
C LYS A 48 -4.63 -14.56 -15.99
N THR A 49 -4.57 -15.71 -15.33
CA THR A 49 -5.57 -16.79 -15.45
C THR A 49 -6.73 -16.63 -14.47
N GLY A 50 -6.60 -15.72 -13.51
CA GLY A 50 -7.58 -15.45 -12.46
C GLY A 50 -7.32 -16.23 -11.17
N GLU A 51 -6.22 -16.97 -11.10
CA GLU A 51 -5.78 -17.66 -9.89
C GLU A 51 -5.22 -16.65 -8.88
N ILE A 52 -5.62 -16.80 -7.61
CA ILE A 52 -5.14 -15.92 -6.53
C ILE A 52 -3.70 -16.29 -6.19
N PHE A 53 -2.80 -15.31 -6.18
CA PHE A 53 -1.41 -15.53 -5.76
C PHE A 53 -1.35 -16.04 -4.33
N GLY A 54 -2.02 -15.36 -3.41
CA GLY A 54 -2.14 -15.76 -2.01
C GLY A 54 -0.86 -15.57 -1.20
N THR A 55 0.33 -15.74 -1.78
CA THR A 55 1.60 -15.75 -1.06
C THR A 55 2.67 -14.95 -1.80
N PHE A 56 3.71 -14.56 -1.08
CA PHE A 56 4.83 -13.75 -1.60
C PHE A 56 5.63 -14.47 -2.66
N ASP A 57 5.97 -15.75 -2.47
CA ASP A 57 6.67 -16.57 -3.45
C ASP A 57 5.91 -16.68 -4.79
N LYS A 58 4.58 -16.74 -4.76
CA LYS A 58 3.75 -16.76 -5.97
C LYS A 58 3.76 -15.44 -6.72
N VAL A 59 3.76 -14.31 -6.01
CA VAL A 59 3.98 -12.99 -6.63
C VAL A 59 5.39 -12.91 -7.22
N GLN A 60 6.42 -13.34 -6.49
CA GLN A 60 7.80 -13.37 -7.00
C GLN A 60 7.94 -14.24 -8.26
N GLU A 61 7.29 -15.40 -8.29
CA GLU A 61 7.28 -16.30 -9.44
C GLU A 61 6.70 -15.63 -10.69
N ASP A 62 5.56 -14.94 -10.55
CA ASP A 62 4.91 -14.23 -11.67
C ASP A 62 5.73 -13.05 -12.19
N PHE A 63 6.34 -12.26 -11.30
CA PHE A 63 7.24 -11.17 -11.70
C PHE A 63 8.52 -11.70 -12.35
N SER A 64 9.09 -12.79 -11.83
CA SER A 64 10.28 -13.43 -12.42
C SER A 64 10.01 -13.94 -13.84
N LYS A 65 8.83 -14.51 -14.09
CA LYS A 65 8.38 -14.91 -15.45
C LYS A 65 8.29 -13.73 -16.43
N LYS A 66 8.16 -12.49 -15.93
CA LYS A 66 8.15 -11.25 -16.69
C LYS A 66 9.55 -10.60 -16.80
N GLY A 67 10.60 -11.29 -16.35
CA GLY A 67 11.96 -10.78 -16.31
C GLY A 67 12.16 -9.66 -15.31
N LYS A 68 11.32 -9.61 -14.26
CA LYS A 68 11.36 -8.58 -13.21
C LYS A 68 11.88 -9.15 -11.90
N THR A 69 12.70 -8.39 -11.19
CA THR A 69 13.18 -8.75 -9.85
C THR A 69 12.34 -8.04 -8.80
N VAL A 70 11.81 -8.78 -7.83
CA VAL A 70 11.00 -8.18 -6.75
C VAL A 70 11.92 -7.58 -5.69
N ARG A 71 11.69 -6.31 -5.34
CA ARG A 71 12.47 -5.53 -4.36
C ARG A 71 11.71 -5.28 -3.06
N PHE A 72 10.39 -5.38 -3.08
CA PHE A 72 9.54 -5.15 -1.92
C PHE A 72 8.27 -5.98 -2.00
N LEU A 73 7.85 -6.55 -0.88
CA LEU A 73 6.56 -7.23 -0.70
C LEU A 73 5.99 -6.90 0.68
N MET A 74 4.69 -6.61 0.73
CA MET A 74 3.94 -6.38 1.97
C MET A 74 2.48 -6.75 1.76
N ASN A 75 1.84 -7.41 2.72
CA ASN A 75 0.41 -7.66 2.62
C ASN A 75 -0.38 -6.34 2.75
N GLY A 76 -1.42 -6.21 1.93
CA GLY A 76 -2.28 -5.05 1.86
C GLY A 76 -3.50 -5.14 2.78
N GLY A 77 -4.67 -4.78 2.27
CA GLY A 77 -5.89 -4.64 3.06
C GLY A 77 -6.43 -5.94 3.66
N ILE A 78 -7.22 -5.78 4.72
CA ILE A 78 -8.05 -6.83 5.35
C ILE A 78 -8.89 -7.58 4.32
N PHE A 79 -9.03 -8.89 4.53
CA PHE A 79 -9.64 -9.81 3.58
C PHE A 79 -10.46 -10.91 4.25
N GLU A 80 -11.35 -11.51 3.47
CA GLU A 80 -12.25 -12.60 3.81
C GLU A 80 -11.63 -13.98 3.47
N PRO A 81 -12.16 -15.09 4.03
CA PRO A 81 -11.70 -16.44 3.71
C PRO A 81 -11.56 -16.69 2.20
N GLY A 82 -10.45 -17.34 1.81
CA GLY A 82 -10.12 -17.55 0.41
C GLY A 82 -9.28 -16.45 -0.22
N CYS A 83 -8.66 -15.56 0.58
CA CYS A 83 -7.82 -14.47 0.10
C CYS A 83 -8.60 -13.47 -0.77
N ILE A 84 -9.82 -13.12 -0.34
CA ILE A 84 -10.71 -12.21 -1.06
C ILE A 84 -10.72 -10.87 -0.33
N PRO A 85 -10.29 -9.75 -0.93
CA PRO A 85 -10.34 -8.44 -0.28
C PRO A 85 -11.74 -8.11 0.28
N SER A 86 -11.81 -7.58 1.49
CA SER A 86 -13.09 -7.27 2.15
C SER A 86 -13.83 -6.08 1.50
N GLY A 87 -13.16 -5.32 0.64
CA GLY A 87 -13.70 -4.16 -0.06
C GLY A 87 -13.03 -3.86 -1.39
N LEU A 88 -13.06 -2.58 -1.77
CA LEU A 88 -12.52 -2.10 -3.04
C LEU A 88 -11.11 -2.66 -3.29
N LEU A 89 -10.96 -3.24 -4.47
CA LEU A 89 -9.65 -3.48 -5.06
C LEU A 89 -9.69 -2.97 -6.49
N ALA A 90 -8.79 -2.04 -6.80
CA ALA A 90 -8.43 -1.72 -8.17
C ALA A 90 -6.98 -2.18 -8.43
N GLN A 91 -6.78 -2.81 -9.58
CA GLN A 91 -5.48 -3.28 -10.06
C GLN A 91 -5.42 -3.02 -11.56
N ASP A 92 -4.28 -2.54 -12.03
CA ASP A 92 -4.05 -2.23 -13.44
C ASP A 92 -5.23 -1.41 -14.02
N TRP A 93 -5.55 -0.29 -13.37
CA TRP A 93 -6.55 0.69 -13.84
C TRP A 93 -8.00 0.22 -13.80
N LYS A 94 -8.25 -0.98 -13.26
CA LYS A 94 -9.55 -1.63 -13.25
C LYS A 94 -10.00 -1.91 -11.83
N ILE A 95 -11.22 -1.51 -11.51
CA ILE A 95 -11.91 -1.95 -10.31
C ILE A 95 -12.29 -3.42 -10.49
N VAL A 96 -11.65 -4.30 -9.73
CA VAL A 96 -11.90 -5.74 -9.76
C VAL A 96 -12.82 -6.20 -8.62
N LEU A 97 -12.89 -5.41 -7.55
CA LEU A 97 -13.90 -5.55 -6.49
C LEU A 97 -14.44 -4.17 -6.12
N PRO A 98 -15.76 -4.01 -5.93
CA PRO A 98 -16.35 -2.71 -5.63
C PRO A 98 -16.06 -2.25 -4.19
N LEU A 99 -16.22 -0.95 -3.97
CA LEU A 99 -16.22 -0.34 -2.64
C LEU A 99 -17.26 -0.99 -1.73
N ASN A 100 -16.88 -1.27 -0.48
CA ASN A 100 -17.77 -1.84 0.53
C ASN A 100 -18.10 -0.78 1.61
N PRO A 101 -19.27 -0.12 1.54
CA PRO A 101 -19.66 0.92 2.50
C PRO A 101 -20.40 0.39 3.73
N LYS A 102 -20.59 -0.93 3.83
CA LYS A 102 -21.43 -1.55 4.86
C LYS A 102 -20.88 -1.28 6.26
N ASP A 103 -21.77 -1.36 7.24
CA ASP A 103 -21.41 -1.50 8.64
C ASP A 103 -21.12 -2.97 8.99
N GLY A 104 -20.30 -3.18 10.01
CA GLY A 104 -19.89 -4.51 10.44
C GLY A 104 -19.03 -4.47 11.69
N LYS A 105 -18.47 -5.64 12.04
CA LYS A 105 -17.59 -5.81 13.21
C LYS A 105 -16.14 -5.97 12.78
N GLY A 106 -15.21 -5.54 13.63
CA GLY A 106 -13.78 -5.67 13.39
C GLY A 106 -13.19 -4.45 12.68
N ASN A 107 -11.86 -4.45 12.54
CA ASN A 107 -11.09 -3.27 12.14
C ASN A 107 -11.50 -2.71 10.78
N PHE A 108 -11.81 -3.57 9.80
CA PHE A 108 -12.24 -3.14 8.47
C PHE A 108 -13.46 -2.20 8.50
N PHE A 109 -14.40 -2.45 9.42
CA PHE A 109 -15.64 -1.69 9.55
C PHE A 109 -15.57 -0.57 10.59
N LEU A 110 -14.43 -0.36 11.25
CA LEU A 110 -14.25 0.73 12.19
C LEU A 110 -14.15 2.06 11.42
N LYS A 111 -15.18 2.89 11.55
CA LYS A 111 -15.31 4.15 10.80
C LYS A 111 -14.63 5.34 11.52
N PRO A 112 -14.02 6.26 10.76
CA PRO A 112 -13.80 6.20 9.31
C PRO A 112 -12.76 5.16 8.90
N ASN A 113 -13.13 4.29 7.95
CA ASN A 113 -12.23 3.47 7.18
C ASN A 113 -11.92 4.16 5.84
N GLY A 114 -11.05 3.58 5.02
CA GLY A 114 -10.55 4.32 3.87
C GLY A 114 -9.93 3.48 2.78
N VAL A 115 -9.37 4.20 1.80
CA VAL A 115 -8.76 3.63 0.61
C VAL A 115 -7.40 4.27 0.40
N VAL A 116 -6.37 3.45 0.22
CA VAL A 116 -5.09 3.92 -0.35
C VAL A 116 -5.13 3.71 -1.85
N SER A 117 -4.82 4.75 -2.63
CA SER A 117 -4.88 4.75 -4.09
C SER A 117 -3.65 5.40 -4.70
N MET A 118 -3.28 4.94 -5.90
CA MET A 118 -2.38 5.68 -6.78
C MET A 118 -3.16 6.17 -8.00
N TRP A 119 -3.52 7.45 -7.99
CA TRP A 119 -4.23 8.10 -9.09
C TRP A 119 -3.27 8.53 -10.18
N ILE A 120 -3.80 8.70 -11.40
CA ILE A 120 -2.97 8.98 -12.57
C ILE A 120 -3.56 10.11 -13.38
N GLY A 121 -2.70 10.89 -14.02
CA GLY A 121 -3.05 12.05 -14.84
C GLY A 121 -2.30 13.28 -14.34
N ALA A 122 -2.59 14.44 -14.93
CA ALA A 122 -1.99 15.71 -14.52
C ALA A 122 -2.29 16.07 -13.05
N HIS A 123 -3.39 15.55 -12.51
CA HIS A 123 -3.77 15.66 -11.10
C HIS A 123 -3.77 14.29 -10.39
N GLY A 124 -2.98 13.34 -10.91
CA GLY A 124 -2.73 12.06 -10.27
C GLY A 124 -1.79 12.18 -9.07
N GLY A 125 -1.50 11.04 -8.45
CA GLY A 125 -0.64 10.92 -7.28
C GLY A 125 -1.20 9.96 -6.24
N PRO A 126 -0.40 9.66 -5.21
CA PRO A 126 -0.82 8.84 -4.10
C PRO A 126 -1.89 9.58 -3.28
N GLU A 127 -2.87 8.83 -2.79
CA GLU A 127 -3.92 9.37 -1.94
C GLU A 127 -4.36 8.32 -0.91
N ILE A 128 -4.60 8.77 0.32
CA ILE A 128 -5.34 8.02 1.34
C ILE A 128 -6.55 8.86 1.69
N SER A 129 -7.75 8.30 1.50
CA SER A 129 -9.00 9.04 1.68
C SER A 129 -10.05 8.22 2.42
N THR A 130 -11.08 8.89 2.92
CA THR A 130 -12.34 8.25 3.34
C THR A 130 -13.05 7.63 2.13
N LEU A 131 -14.04 6.78 2.40
CA LEU A 131 -14.88 6.19 1.33
C LEU A 131 -15.61 7.26 0.49
N GLU A 132 -16.08 8.32 1.15
CA GLU A 132 -16.74 9.46 0.49
C GLU A 132 -15.76 10.21 -0.42
N GLY A 133 -14.60 10.61 0.11
CA GLY A 133 -13.58 11.30 -0.69
C GLY A 133 -13.07 10.48 -1.86
N TRP A 134 -12.92 9.15 -1.68
CA TRP A 134 -12.56 8.26 -2.78
C TRP A 134 -13.65 8.23 -3.86
N THR A 135 -14.92 8.17 -3.46
CA THR A 135 -16.06 8.14 -4.37
C THR A 135 -16.14 9.43 -5.19
N GLU A 136 -16.00 10.59 -4.54
CA GLU A 136 -15.97 11.89 -5.21
C GLU A 136 -14.83 11.98 -6.22
N ARG A 137 -13.63 11.53 -5.84
CA ARG A 137 -12.47 11.53 -6.74
C ARG A 137 -12.64 10.56 -7.91
N TYR A 138 -13.24 9.40 -7.67
CA TYR A 138 -13.57 8.46 -8.74
C TYR A 138 -14.59 9.06 -9.72
N GLU A 139 -15.65 9.71 -9.23
CA GLU A 139 -16.60 10.43 -10.06
C GLU A 139 -15.94 11.51 -10.92
N LEU A 140 -15.00 12.27 -10.35
CA LEU A 140 -14.21 13.28 -11.07
C LEU A 140 -13.36 12.65 -12.18
N SER A 141 -12.73 11.50 -11.92
CA SER A 141 -11.90 10.78 -12.90
C SER A 141 -12.70 10.30 -14.12
N ARG A 142 -14.02 10.11 -13.97
CA ARG A 142 -14.92 9.71 -15.07
C ARG A 142 -15.39 10.89 -15.93
N ARG A 143 -15.22 12.13 -15.43
CA ARG A 143 -15.74 13.35 -16.06
C ARG A 143 -14.64 14.22 -16.68
N THR A 144 -13.38 13.96 -16.33
CA THR A 144 -12.23 14.77 -16.77
C THR A 144 -11.19 13.90 -17.48
N ARG A 145 -10.31 14.52 -18.26
CA ARG A 145 -9.14 13.83 -18.86
C ARG A 145 -7.87 13.98 -18.02
N ASP A 146 -7.87 14.93 -17.09
CA ASP A 146 -6.72 15.30 -16.25
C ASP A 146 -6.54 14.36 -15.05
N LEU A 147 -7.58 13.61 -14.72
CA LEU A 147 -7.58 12.54 -13.72
C LEU A 147 -8.17 11.27 -14.35
N ARG A 148 -7.45 10.17 -14.27
CA ARG A 148 -7.86 8.85 -14.76
C ARG A 148 -8.18 7.93 -13.60
N ALA A 149 -8.78 6.78 -13.90
CA ALA A 149 -8.94 5.69 -12.93
C ALA A 149 -7.60 5.38 -12.22
N PRO A 150 -7.64 4.99 -10.95
CA PRO A 150 -6.41 4.77 -10.20
C PRO A 150 -5.68 3.54 -10.74
N ASN A 151 -4.34 3.61 -10.81
CA ASN A 151 -3.50 2.47 -11.16
C ASN A 151 -3.77 1.30 -10.20
N PHE A 152 -3.82 1.59 -8.90
CA PHE A 152 -4.35 0.68 -7.89
C PHE A 152 -5.17 1.44 -6.84
N ALA A 153 -6.06 0.71 -6.17
CA ALA A 153 -6.75 1.17 -4.97
C ALA A 153 -7.02 -0.02 -4.05
N VAL A 154 -6.78 0.13 -2.75
CA VAL A 154 -7.01 -0.91 -1.75
C VAL A 154 -7.82 -0.32 -0.60
N GLN A 155 -9.04 -0.79 -0.40
CA GLN A 155 -9.82 -0.44 0.77
C GLN A 155 -9.38 -1.26 1.98
N SER A 156 -9.23 -0.58 3.12
CA SER A 156 -9.04 -1.24 4.39
C SER A 156 -9.53 -0.33 5.52
N GLY A 157 -9.25 -0.70 6.77
CA GLY A 157 -9.64 0.12 7.89
C GLY A 157 -9.17 -0.41 9.23
N PRO A 158 -9.10 0.46 10.25
CA PRO A 158 -9.48 1.88 10.22
C PRO A 158 -8.49 2.80 9.47
N LEU A 159 -8.91 4.01 9.10
CA LEU A 159 -7.94 5.07 8.83
C LEU A 159 -7.15 5.34 10.11
N LEU A 160 -5.83 5.48 10.02
CA LEU A 160 -4.98 5.80 11.16
C LEU A 160 -4.93 7.30 11.39
N LEU A 161 -4.71 8.04 10.30
CA LEU A 161 -4.64 9.49 10.28
C LEU A 161 -5.48 10.06 9.15
N ILE A 162 -6.10 11.22 9.40
CA ILE A 162 -6.78 12.03 8.40
C ILE A 162 -6.41 13.50 8.64
N GLY A 163 -5.75 14.13 7.68
CA GLY A 163 -5.33 15.53 7.80
C GLY A 163 -4.46 15.80 9.03
N GLY A 164 -3.60 14.85 9.40
CA GLY A 164 -2.70 14.92 10.57
C GLY A 164 -3.38 14.67 11.91
N LYS A 165 -4.63 14.21 11.92
CA LYS A 165 -5.37 13.87 13.15
C LYS A 165 -5.53 12.36 13.27
N ARG A 166 -5.29 11.83 14.48
CA ARG A 166 -5.60 10.43 14.80
C ARG A 166 -7.09 10.15 14.61
N HIS A 167 -7.40 8.92 14.24
CA HIS A 167 -8.76 8.41 14.23
C HIS A 167 -9.45 8.64 15.58
N PRO A 168 -10.71 9.11 15.62
CA PRO A 168 -11.39 9.54 16.85
C PRO A 168 -11.65 8.41 17.85
N ALA A 169 -11.73 7.16 17.38
CA ALA A 169 -11.93 5.99 18.25
C ALA A 169 -10.64 5.51 18.94
N PHE A 170 -9.47 6.07 18.62
CA PHE A 170 -8.21 5.62 19.23
C PHE A 170 -8.00 6.34 20.55
N ASN A 171 -7.74 5.55 21.58
CA ASN A 171 -7.49 6.05 22.93
C ASN A 171 -6.04 5.81 23.30
N ASP A 172 -5.42 6.81 23.91
CA ASP A 172 -4.13 6.65 24.57
C ASP A 172 -4.24 5.58 25.67
N GLY A 173 -3.19 4.78 25.84
CA GLY A 173 -3.16 3.70 26.83
C GLY A 173 -4.13 2.54 26.57
N SER A 174 -4.65 2.37 25.35
CA SER A 174 -5.49 1.21 25.04
C SER A 174 -4.75 -0.13 25.25
N GLU A 175 -5.43 -1.08 25.89
CA GLU A 175 -4.94 -2.43 26.17
C GLU A 175 -4.87 -3.33 24.92
N SER A 176 -5.48 -2.94 23.79
CA SER A 176 -5.44 -3.71 22.54
C SER A 176 -4.10 -3.53 21.84
N ARG A 177 -3.08 -4.23 22.32
CA ARG A 177 -1.74 -4.28 21.74
C ARG A 177 -1.63 -5.51 20.84
N LEU A 178 -1.25 -5.30 19.59
CA LEU A 178 -1.10 -6.35 18.57
C LEU A 178 0.04 -5.98 17.61
N HIS A 179 0.47 -6.95 16.80
CA HIS A 179 1.29 -6.71 15.61
C HIS A 179 0.50 -5.86 14.60
N ARG A 180 1.09 -4.78 14.09
CA ARG A 180 0.42 -3.78 13.25
C ARG A 180 1.12 -3.59 11.91
N ASN A 181 0.31 -3.29 10.90
CA ASN A 181 0.68 -3.07 9.51
C ASN A 181 -0.09 -1.87 8.96
N GLY A 182 0.57 -0.98 8.24
CA GLY A 182 -0.05 0.23 7.74
C GLY A 182 0.73 0.91 6.64
N ILE A 183 0.05 1.82 5.95
CA ILE A 183 0.60 2.65 4.88
C ILE A 183 0.19 4.10 5.09
N GLY A 184 1.14 5.02 4.94
CA GLY A 184 0.93 6.47 5.00
C GLY A 184 1.46 7.17 3.75
N ILE A 185 1.28 8.48 3.69
CA ILE A 185 1.89 9.34 2.68
C ILE A 185 2.63 10.46 3.40
N ASP A 186 3.95 10.59 3.16
CA ASP A 186 4.77 11.64 3.74
C ASP A 186 4.67 12.97 2.98
N ALA A 187 5.40 13.99 3.46
CA ALA A 187 5.37 15.34 2.90
C ALA A 187 5.96 15.43 1.48
N ASP A 188 6.81 14.48 1.09
CA ASP A 188 7.38 14.39 -0.26
C ASP A 188 6.44 13.61 -1.21
N GLY A 189 5.32 13.13 -0.70
CA GLY A 189 4.35 12.35 -1.44
C GLY A 189 4.79 10.91 -1.66
N LYS A 190 5.68 10.34 -0.84
CA LYS A 190 6.05 8.92 -0.92
C LYS A 190 5.09 8.07 -0.11
N PHE A 191 4.86 6.84 -0.55
CA PHE A 191 4.21 5.85 0.30
C PHE A 191 5.15 5.46 1.44
N VAL A 192 4.66 5.50 2.67
CA VAL A 192 5.36 5.07 3.87
C VAL A 192 4.75 3.77 4.35
N CYS A 193 5.40 2.66 4.06
CA CYS A 193 5.01 1.34 4.52
C CYS A 193 5.64 1.08 5.90
N ALA A 194 4.84 0.77 6.91
CA ALA A 194 5.33 0.48 8.25
C ALA A 194 4.69 -0.77 8.84
N ILE A 195 5.51 -1.59 9.48
CA ILE A 195 5.10 -2.79 10.21
C ILE A 195 5.86 -2.88 11.53
N THR A 196 5.23 -3.37 12.58
CA THR A 196 5.94 -3.70 13.83
C THR A 196 7.00 -4.76 13.56
N VAL A 197 8.15 -4.67 14.24
CA VAL A 197 9.10 -5.79 14.29
C VAL A 197 8.39 -6.99 14.93
N TRP A 198 8.62 -8.19 14.42
CA TRP A 198 7.97 -9.39 14.93
C TRP A 198 8.18 -9.55 16.45
N GLY A 199 7.09 -9.80 17.18
CA GLY A 199 7.08 -9.89 18.65
C GLY A 199 6.94 -8.54 19.38
N GLN A 200 6.91 -7.42 18.64
CA GLN A 200 6.51 -6.12 19.18
C GLN A 200 5.01 -5.90 18.98
N GLU A 201 4.36 -5.28 19.97
CA GLU A 201 2.92 -5.04 19.93
C GLU A 201 2.59 -3.62 20.37
N VAL A 202 1.71 -2.97 19.61
CA VAL A 202 1.25 -1.61 19.89
C VAL A 202 -0.26 -1.50 19.72
N ASN A 203 -0.84 -0.53 20.43
CA ASN A 203 -2.22 -0.14 20.20
C ASN A 203 -2.32 0.83 19.00
N PHE A 204 -3.54 1.10 18.57
CA PHE A 204 -3.78 1.99 17.42
C PHE A 204 -3.35 3.44 17.66
N TRP A 205 -3.40 3.92 18.90
CA TRP A 205 -2.97 5.28 19.23
C TRP A 205 -1.47 5.47 19.01
N ASP A 206 -0.69 4.52 19.50
CA ASP A 206 0.77 4.44 19.36
C ASP A 206 1.14 4.23 17.89
N PHE A 207 0.44 3.34 17.18
CA PHE A 207 0.70 3.08 15.76
C PHE A 207 0.38 4.28 14.87
N ALA A 208 -0.75 4.98 15.09
CA ALA A 208 -1.02 6.23 14.40
C ALA A 208 0.00 7.33 14.78
N GLY A 209 0.52 7.29 16.00
CA GLY A 209 1.61 8.17 16.47
C GLY A 209 2.91 7.99 15.69
N LEU A 210 3.25 6.76 15.31
CA LEU A 210 4.38 6.50 14.41
C LEU A 210 4.23 7.25 13.09
N PHE A 211 3.07 7.17 12.44
CA PHE A 211 2.86 7.87 11.16
C PHE A 211 2.95 9.39 11.30
N LEU A 212 2.47 9.97 12.41
CA LEU A 212 2.69 11.39 12.70
C LEU A 212 4.18 11.71 12.86
N HIS A 213 4.91 10.87 13.58
CA HIS A 213 6.36 11.00 13.76
C HIS A 213 7.13 10.90 12.43
N LEU A 214 6.64 10.07 11.50
CA LEU A 214 7.19 9.93 10.15
C LEU A 214 6.74 11.05 9.19
N GLY A 215 5.99 12.04 9.68
CA GLY A 215 5.54 13.19 8.89
C GLY A 215 4.33 12.93 7.99
N CYS A 216 3.64 11.80 8.16
CA CYS A 216 2.44 11.49 7.40
C CYS A 216 1.24 12.30 7.91
N LYS A 217 0.45 12.84 6.99
CA LYS A 217 -0.84 13.47 7.31
C LYS A 217 -2.00 12.49 7.21
N ASP A 218 -1.92 11.57 6.26
CA ASP A 218 -2.93 10.55 6.02
C ASP A 218 -2.26 9.18 6.09
N ALA A 219 -2.92 8.24 6.77
CA ALA A 219 -2.43 6.89 6.96
C ALA A 219 -3.60 5.92 7.14
N LEU A 220 -3.41 4.68 6.70
CA LEU A 220 -4.42 3.64 6.68
C LEU A 220 -3.87 2.36 7.32
N PHE A 221 -4.65 1.76 8.21
CA PHE A 221 -4.35 0.44 8.75
C PHE A 221 -4.64 -0.63 7.68
N LEU A 222 -3.74 -1.59 7.59
CA LEU A 222 -3.82 -2.74 6.69
C LEU A 222 -4.09 -4.02 7.50
N ASP A 223 -4.09 -5.19 6.87
CA ASP A 223 -4.23 -6.43 7.63
C ASP A 223 -3.02 -6.65 8.56
N GLY A 224 -3.27 -6.89 9.85
CA GLY A 224 -2.30 -6.77 10.94
C GLY A 224 -1.74 -8.09 11.47
N ASP A 225 -2.55 -8.92 12.11
CA ASP A 225 -2.09 -10.01 12.98
C ASP A 225 -1.17 -11.03 12.29
N ILE A 226 -1.40 -11.30 11.01
CA ILE A 226 -0.61 -12.25 10.20
C ILE A 226 0.35 -11.55 9.23
N SER A 227 0.51 -10.23 9.35
CA SER A 227 1.20 -9.40 8.38
C SER A 227 2.70 -9.66 8.28
N GLN A 228 3.22 -9.49 7.08
CA GLN A 228 4.62 -9.70 6.76
C GLN A 228 5.11 -8.67 5.74
N MET A 229 6.40 -8.37 5.82
CA MET A 229 7.09 -7.47 4.90
C MET A 229 8.47 -8.04 4.55
N ALA A 230 8.81 -8.06 3.26
CA ALA A 230 10.10 -8.47 2.75
C ALA A 230 10.70 -7.36 1.87
N VAL A 231 11.98 -7.09 2.08
CA VAL A 231 12.74 -6.05 1.39
C VAL A 231 13.98 -6.68 0.78
N ASN A 232 14.21 -6.41 -0.50
CA ASN A 232 15.28 -6.97 -1.33
C ASN A 232 15.49 -8.49 -1.17
N PRO A 233 14.42 -9.32 -1.28
CA PRO A 233 14.56 -10.76 -1.09
C PRO A 233 15.36 -11.42 -2.22
N GLU A 234 16.47 -12.08 -1.89
CA GLU A 234 17.28 -12.84 -2.84
C GLU A 234 16.68 -14.22 -3.20
N LYS A 235 15.76 -14.72 -2.36
CA LYS A 235 15.12 -16.02 -2.49
C LYS A 235 13.61 -15.88 -2.39
N PRO A 236 12.84 -16.88 -2.87
CA PRO A 236 11.40 -16.92 -2.62
C PRO A 236 11.09 -16.81 -1.13
N VAL A 237 10.17 -15.90 -0.78
CA VAL A 237 9.77 -15.64 0.58
C VAL A 237 8.55 -16.49 0.91
N VAL A 238 8.71 -17.40 1.87
CA VAL A 238 7.57 -18.15 2.41
C VAL A 238 6.77 -17.21 3.30
N SER A 239 5.48 -17.06 2.99
CA SER A 239 4.59 -16.14 3.70
C SER A 239 3.30 -16.81 4.16
N ASN A 240 2.57 -16.13 5.03
CA ASN A 240 1.15 -16.37 5.25
C ASN A 240 0.37 -16.10 3.96
N ARG A 241 -0.92 -16.42 4.01
CA ARG A 241 -1.86 -16.17 2.92
C ARG A 241 -2.49 -14.79 3.03
N PHE A 242 -2.52 -14.06 1.92
CA PHE A 242 -3.03 -12.69 1.82
C PHE A 242 -3.87 -12.52 0.55
N ALA A 243 -4.72 -11.50 0.55
CA ALA A 243 -5.46 -11.09 -0.64
C ALA A 243 -4.64 -10.14 -1.52
N SER A 244 -4.71 -8.83 -1.26
CA SER A 244 -3.87 -7.84 -1.93
C SER A 244 -2.46 -7.84 -1.35
N ILE A 245 -1.46 -7.79 -2.22
CA ILE A 245 -0.03 -7.71 -1.86
C ILE A 245 0.56 -6.50 -2.57
N PHE A 246 1.11 -5.57 -1.81
CA PHE A 246 1.91 -4.47 -2.34
C PHE A 246 3.26 -5.00 -2.81
N VAL A 247 3.70 -4.57 -4.00
CA VAL A 247 4.92 -5.06 -4.64
C VAL A 247 5.66 -3.93 -5.37
N VAL A 248 6.98 -3.91 -5.23
CA VAL A 248 7.89 -3.15 -6.10
C VAL A 248 8.80 -4.13 -6.82
N ALA A 249 8.99 -3.93 -8.13
CA ALA A 249 9.85 -4.79 -8.94
C ALA A 249 10.46 -4.04 -10.13
N ASP A 250 11.72 -4.36 -10.44
CA ASP A 250 12.55 -3.74 -11.49
C ASP A 250 12.78 -4.64 -12.71
#